data_AF-A0A550GG48-F1
#
_entry.id   AF-A0A550GG48-F1
#
_cell.length_a   1.000
_cell.length_b   1.000
_cell.length_c   1.000
_cell.angle_alpha   90.00
_cell.angle_beta   90.00
_cell.angle_gamma   90.00
#
_symmetry.space_group_name_H-M   'P 1'
#
loop_
_entity.id
_entity.type
_entity.pdbx_description
1 polymer ?
#
loop_
_entity_poly.entity_id
_entity_poly.type
_entity_poly.pdbx_seq_one_letter_code
_entity_poly.pdbx_strand_id
1 'polypeptide(L)' 'PGSEATKFLCPNCGEILIKRDGKCRKFGRPYKCPKCSFIGP' A
#
# COMPACT_ATOMS: atom_id res chain seq x y z
N PRO A 1 15.84 3.65 -11.82
CA PRO A 1 14.73 2.78 -12.28
C PRO A 1 14.51 1.58 -11.33
N GLY A 2 13.90 1.82 -10.15
CA GLY A 2 13.63 0.80 -9.12
C GLY A 2 12.19 0.31 -9.18
N SER A 3 11.83 -0.30 -10.32
CA SER A 3 10.48 -0.53 -10.84
C SER A 3 9.69 -1.65 -10.15
N GLU A 4 9.70 -1.73 -8.81
CA GLU A 4 8.86 -2.70 -8.07
C GLU A 4 7.77 -1.97 -7.28
N ALA A 5 7.14 -0.95 -7.87
CA ALA A 5 6.00 -0.29 -7.25
C ALA A 5 4.73 -1.09 -7.55
N THR A 6 4.17 -1.76 -6.55
CA THR A 6 2.88 -2.44 -6.68
C THR A 6 1.75 -1.47 -6.39
N LYS A 7 0.68 -1.57 -7.17
CA LYS A 7 -0.54 -0.80 -6.97
C LYS A 7 -1.67 -1.80 -6.78
N PHE A 8 -2.39 -1.70 -5.67
CA PHE A 8 -3.52 -2.56 -5.38
C PHE A 8 -4.62 -1.76 -4.71
N LEU A 9 -5.86 -2.21 -4.88
CA LEU A 9 -7.00 -1.61 -4.19
C LEU A 9 -6.98 -2.04 -2.73
N CYS A 10 -7.30 -1.12 -1.85
CA CYS A 10 -7.54 -1.39 -0.44
C CYS A 10 -8.52 -2.57 -0.28
N PRO A 11 -8.15 -3.69 0.38
CA PRO A 11 -9.04 -4.84 0.52
C PRO A 11 -10.25 -4.56 1.41
N ASN A 12 -10.17 -3.56 2.28
CA ASN A 12 -11.24 -3.19 3.20
C ASN A 12 -12.25 -2.22 2.58
N CYS A 13 -11.83 -1.44 1.59
CA CYS A 13 -12.61 -0.32 1.08
C CYS A 13 -12.80 -0.31 -0.44
N GLY A 14 -11.98 -1.02 -1.21
CA GLY A 14 -12.14 -1.23 -2.66
C GLY A 14 -11.98 0.01 -3.55
N GLU A 15 -12.02 1.21 -2.97
CA GLU A 15 -12.13 2.47 -3.74
C GLU A 15 -10.82 3.26 -3.80
N ILE A 16 -9.87 2.98 -2.92
CA ILE A 16 -8.56 3.64 -2.91
C ILE A 16 -7.49 2.72 -3.48
N LEU A 17 -6.73 3.30 -4.41
CA LEU A 17 -5.53 2.72 -4.98
C LEU A 17 -4.32 2.98 -4.08
N ILE A 18 -3.84 1.92 -3.42
CA ILE A 18 -2.65 1.99 -2.58
C ILE A 18 -1.44 1.64 -3.46
N LYS A 19 -0.51 2.59 -3.57
CA LYS A 19 0.78 2.37 -4.23
C LYS A 19 1.84 2.14 -3.18
N ARG A 20 2.58 1.03 -3.30
CA ARG A 20 3.73 0.74 -2.44
C ARG A 20 4.95 0.47 -3.28
N ASP A 21 6.00 1.24 -3.02
CA ASP A 21 7.30 1.02 -3.62
C ASP A 21 7.94 -0.25 -3.03
N GLY A 22 8.70 -0.97 -3.86
CA GLY A 22 9.35 -2.22 -3.46
C GLY A 22 10.27 -2.06 -2.24
N LYS A 23 10.84 -0.86 -2.03
CA LYS A 23 11.58 -0.53 -0.81
C LYS A 23 10.67 -0.58 0.42
N CYS A 24 9.53 0.10 0.40
CA CYS A 24 8.58 0.09 1.52
C CYS A 24 8.05 -1.31 1.83
N ARG A 25 7.87 -2.15 0.80
CA ARG A 25 7.48 -3.56 0.96
C ARG A 25 8.61 -4.41 1.57
N LYS A 26 9.86 -4.23 1.11
CA LYS A 26 11.06 -4.91 1.66
C LYS A 26 11.31 -4.54 3.13
N PHE A 27 11.05 -3.29 3.50
CA PHE A 27 11.17 -2.80 4.87
C PHE A 27 9.94 -3.08 5.74
N GLY A 28 8.85 -3.67 5.20
CA GLY A 28 7.62 -3.91 5.95
C GLY A 28 6.98 -2.64 6.53
N ARG A 29 7.13 -1.50 5.84
CA ARG A 29 6.65 -0.21 6.37
C ARG A 29 5.12 -0.20 6.38
N PRO A 30 4.48 -0.04 7.55
CA PRO A 30 3.03 -0.04 7.61
C PRO A 30 2.46 1.07 6.74
N TYR A 31 1.41 0.76 5.98
CA TYR A 31 0.68 1.73 5.19
C TYR A 31 -0.70 1.94 5.80
N LYS A 32 -1.12 3.20 5.90
CA LYS A 32 -2.44 3.56 6.38
C LYS A 32 -3.32 3.95 5.21
N CYS A 33 -4.46 3.29 5.09
CA CYS A 33 -5.50 3.72 4.18
C CYS A 33 -6.24 4.96 4.77
N PRO A 34 -6.29 6.12 4.09
CA PRO A 34 -7.02 7.30 4.56
C PRO A 34 -8.54 7.11 4.69
N LYS A 35 -9.14 6.15 3.96
CA LYS A 35 -10.60 5.97 3.96
C LYS A 35 -11.10 5.10 5.12
N CYS A 36 -10.49 3.95 5.32
CA CYS A 36 -10.89 2.99 6.35
C CYS A 36 -9.94 2.93 7.54
N SER A 37 -8.89 3.78 7.56
CA SER A 37 -7.81 3.73 8.56
C SER A 37 -7.15 2.37 8.72
N PHE A 38 -7.26 1.50 7.70
CA PHE A 38 -6.63 0.19 7.70
C PHE A 38 -5.11 0.33 7.67
N ILE A 39 -4.43 -0.28 8.64
CA ILE A 39 -2.98 -0.30 8.74
C ILE A 39 -2.53 -1.70 8.34
N GLY A 40 -1.99 -1.81 7.12
CA GLY A 40 -1.43 -3.07 6.61
C GLY A 40 0.11 -3.05 6.66
N PRO A 41 0.76 -4.22 6.77
CA PRO A 41 2.22 -4.36 6.67
C PRO A 41 2.73 -4.13 5.26
#